data_AF-A0A7C5Y8D8-F1
#
_entry.id   AF-A0A7C5Y8D8-F1
#
_cell.length_a   1.000
_cell.length_b   1.000
_cell.length_c   1.000
_cell.angle_alpha   90.00
_cell.angle_beta   90.00
_cell.angle_gamma   90.00
#
_symmetry.space_group_name_H-M   'P 1'
#
loop_
_entity.id
_entity.type
_entity.pdbx_description
1 polymer ?
#
loop_
_entity_poly.entity_id
_entity_poly.type
_entity_poly.pdbx_seq_one_letter_code
_entity_poly.pdbx_strand_id
1 'polypeptide(L)'
;MASKEKKEKNLGRYSTFSVVLRRIRKNKGGVIGLFIVLFYIIVSIFGPMLSPYDPNESNFDESLIPPSKQHWFGTDLHGRDVLSRVIVG
;
A
#
# COMPACT_ATOMS: atom_id res chain seq x y z
N MET A 1 30.40 -39.82 -13.48
CA MET A 1 30.57 -38.35 -13.59
C MET A 1 29.29 -37.62 -14.04
N ALA A 2 28.55 -38.12 -15.04
CA ALA A 2 27.31 -37.49 -15.55
C ALA A 2 26.14 -37.31 -14.53
N SER A 3 26.15 -38.02 -13.40
CA SER A 3 25.11 -37.90 -12.35
C SER A 3 25.27 -36.64 -11.47
N LYS A 4 26.50 -36.12 -11.31
CA LYS A 4 26.75 -34.91 -10.51
C LYS A 4 26.32 -33.63 -11.23
N GLU A 5 26.57 -33.51 -12.54
CA GLU A 5 26.15 -32.35 -13.35
C GLU A 5 24.62 -32.18 -13.43
N LYS A 6 23.86 -33.29 -13.46
CA LYS A 6 22.39 -33.25 -13.49
C LYS A 6 21.80 -32.73 -12.17
N LYS A 7 22.53 -32.93 -11.07
CA LYS A 7 22.14 -32.49 -9.72
C LYS A 7 22.40 -30.99 -9.53
N GLU A 8 23.50 -30.47 -10.08
CA GLU A 8 23.80 -29.02 -10.12
C GLU A 8 22.85 -28.22 -11.02
N LYS A 9 22.45 -28.77 -12.17
CA LYS A 9 21.47 -28.11 -13.07
C LYS A 9 20.06 -27.97 -12.45
N ASN A 10 19.73 -28.74 -11.41
CA ASN A 10 18.45 -28.63 -10.68
C ASN A 10 18.49 -27.64 -9.51
N LEU A 11 19.66 -27.13 -9.12
CA LEU A 11 19.80 -26.16 -8.02
C LEU A 11 19.42 -24.73 -8.43
N GLY A 12 19.24 -24.46 -9.73
CA GLY A 12 19.05 -23.11 -10.29
C GLY A 12 17.61 -22.58 -10.37
N ARG A 13 16.62 -23.22 -9.71
CA ARG A 13 15.21 -22.77 -9.86
C ARG A 13 14.32 -22.98 -8.64
N TYR A 14 14.90 -22.93 -7.44
CA TYR A 14 14.07 -22.69 -6.26
C TYR A 14 13.50 -21.27 -6.39
N SER A 15 12.20 -21.17 -6.67
CA SER A 15 11.49 -19.90 -6.68
C SER A 15 11.63 -19.26 -5.30
N THR A 16 12.54 -18.30 -5.17
CA THR A 16 12.75 -17.54 -3.92
C THR A 16 11.41 -16.97 -3.42
N PHE A 17 10.54 -16.62 -4.37
CA PHE A 17 9.18 -16.16 -4.10
C PHE A 17 8.32 -17.17 -3.34
N SER A 18 8.33 -18.45 -3.73
CA SER A 18 7.54 -19.48 -3.03
C SER A 18 8.07 -19.77 -1.63
N VAL A 19 9.39 -19.64 -1.41
CA VAL A 19 10.02 -19.75 -0.09
C VAL A 19 9.62 -18.59 0.82
N VAL A 20 9.65 -17.36 0.30
CA VAL A 20 9.24 -16.15 1.03
C VAL A 20 7.75 -16.22 1.40
N LEU A 21 6.88 -16.57 0.44
CA LEU A 21 5.44 -16.66 0.67
C LEU A 21 5.08 -17.72 1.72
N ARG A 22 5.81 -18.84 1.72
CA ARG A 22 5.64 -19.90 2.73
C ARG A 22 6.12 -19.46 4.11
N ARG A 23 7.18 -18.65 4.21
CA ARG A 23 7.64 -18.05 5.48
C ARG A 23 6.66 -17.03 6.02
N ILE A 24 6.11 -16.16 5.17
CA ILE A 24 5.11 -15.16 5.55
C ILE A 24 3.86 -15.84 6.11
N ARG A 25 3.30 -16.85 5.41
CA ARG A 25 2.11 -17.59 5.89
C ARG A 25 2.32 -18.31 7.23
N LYS A 26 3.56 -18.69 7.57
CA LYS A 26 3.86 -19.38 8.83
C LYS A 26 4.05 -18.42 10.02
N ASN A 27 4.28 -17.13 9.77
CA ASN A 27 4.51 -16.13 10.81
C ASN A 27 3.27 -15.23 10.94
N LYS A 28 2.64 -15.20 12.12
CA LYS A 28 1.47 -14.33 12.40
C LYS A 28 1.76 -12.86 12.09
N GLY A 29 2.94 -12.35 12.46
CA GLY A 29 3.35 -10.97 12.16
C GLY A 29 3.50 -10.72 10.66
N GLY A 30 4.02 -11.71 9.92
CA GLY A 30 4.12 -11.64 8.46
C GLY A 30 2.75 -11.58 7.78
N VAL A 31 1.79 -12.38 8.24
CA VAL A 31 0.41 -12.35 7.74
C VAL A 31 -0.28 -11.01 8.04
N ILE A 32 -0.11 -10.48 9.26
CA ILE A 32 -0.66 -9.17 9.63
C ILE A 32 -0.07 -8.07 8.75
N GLY A 33 1.26 -8.05 8.56
CA GLY A 33 1.91 -7.06 7.69
C GLY A 33 1.42 -7.15 6.24
N LEU A 34 1.30 -8.37 5.70
CA LEU A 34 0.74 -8.59 4.36
C LEU A 34 -0.71 -8.10 4.25
N PHE A 35 -1.52 -8.34 5.27
CA PHE A 35 -2.91 -7.87 5.32
C PHE A 35 -2.99 -6.34 5.32
N ILE A 36 -2.17 -5.65 6.13
CA ILE A 36 -2.11 -4.19 6.16
C ILE A 36 -1.75 -3.62 4.79
N VAL A 37 -0.74 -4.19 4.13
CA VAL A 37 -0.33 -3.76 2.78
C VAL A 37 -1.46 -3.96 1.78
N LEU A 38 -2.10 -5.14 1.76
CA LEU A 38 -3.22 -5.42 0.87
C LEU A 38 -4.41 -4.49 1.14
N PHE A 39 -4.69 -4.21 2.40
CA PHE A 39 -5.74 -3.26 2.80
C PHE A 39 -5.51 -1.88 2.19
N TYR A 40 -4.29 -1.31 2.32
CA TYR A 40 -4.00 0.00 1.73
C TYR A 40 -4.01 0.00 0.20
N ILE A 41 -3.58 -1.09 -0.45
CA ILE A 41 -3.69 -1.24 -1.91
C ILE A 41 -5.16 -1.19 -2.33
N ILE A 42 -6.03 -1.90 -1.62
CA ILE A 42 -7.48 -1.89 -1.91
C ILE A 42 -8.03 -0.47 -1.70
N VAL A 43 -7.72 0.18 -0.58
CA VAL A 43 -8.16 1.56 -0.31
C VAL A 43 -7.71 2.51 -1.41
N SER A 44 -6.47 2.41 -1.91
CA SER A 44 -5.97 3.27 -2.99
C SER A 44 -6.64 2.99 -4.34
N ILE A 45 -6.87 1.72 -4.69
CA ILE A 45 -7.58 1.35 -5.93
C ILE A 45 -9.01 1.91 -5.93
N PHE A 46 -9.70 1.81 -4.80
CA PHE A 46 -11.06 2.34 -4.63
C PHE A 46 -11.07 3.78 -4.11
N GLY A 47 -9.91 4.44 -4.06
CA GLY A 47 -9.72 5.73 -3.42
C GLY A 47 -10.63 6.82 -3.97
N PRO A 48 -10.79 6.98 -5.30
CA PRO A 48 -11.70 7.97 -5.87
C PRO A 48 -13.18 7.78 -5.49
N MET A 49 -13.59 6.59 -5.07
CA MET A 49 -14.96 6.32 -4.59
C MET A 49 -15.08 6.47 -3.06
N LEU A 50 -13.94 6.50 -2.35
CA LEU A 50 -13.86 6.54 -0.89
C LEU A 50 -13.44 7.92 -0.35
N SER A 51 -12.84 8.78 -1.18
CA SER A 51 -12.37 10.09 -0.74
C SER A 51 -13.56 11.00 -0.41
N PRO A 52 -13.54 11.68 0.76
CA PRO A 52 -14.60 12.62 1.13
C PRO A 52 -14.71 13.82 0.19
N TYR A 53 -13.58 14.27 -0.35
CA TYR A 53 -13.48 15.41 -1.27
C TYR A 53 -12.67 15.02 -2.51
N ASP A 54 -12.73 15.86 -3.55
CA ASP A 54 -11.86 15.74 -4.71
C ASP A 54 -10.40 16.04 -4.27
N PRO A 55 -9.46 15.10 -4.41
CA PRO A 55 -8.07 15.28 -4.00
C PRO A 55 -7.32 16.39 -4.77
N ASN A 56 -7.84 16.83 -5.92
CA ASN A 56 -7.22 17.83 -6.79
C ASN A 56 -7.92 19.19 -6.74
N GLU A 57 -9.10 19.27 -6.14
CA GLU A 57 -9.85 20.52 -5.99
C GLU A 57 -9.14 21.44 -5.01
N SER A 58 -8.74 22.62 -5.51
CA SER A 58 -8.00 23.60 -4.72
C SER A 58 -8.93 24.71 -4.26
N ASN A 59 -8.99 24.95 -2.94
CA ASN A 59 -9.77 26.00 -2.32
C ASN A 59 -8.87 26.86 -1.43
N PHE A 60 -8.34 27.97 -1.97
CA PHE A 60 -7.38 28.80 -1.23
C PHE A 60 -7.96 29.45 0.04
N ASP A 61 -9.28 29.63 0.11
CA ASP A 61 -9.96 30.14 1.32
C ASP A 61 -9.91 29.12 2.46
N GLU A 62 -9.74 27.84 2.13
CA GLU A 62 -9.60 26.73 3.06
C GLU A 62 -8.13 26.26 3.18
N SER A 63 -7.16 27.12 2.91
CA SER A 63 -5.73 26.80 3.02
C SER A 63 -5.26 26.68 4.48
N LEU A 64 -4.39 25.68 4.75
CA LEU A 64 -3.75 25.46 6.06
C LEU A 64 -4.73 25.29 7.24
N ILE A 65 -5.91 24.74 6.98
CA ILE A 65 -6.89 24.43 8.02
C ILE A 65 -6.37 23.23 8.84
N PRO A 66 -6.39 23.31 10.19
CA PRO A 66 -6.01 22.19 11.04
C PRO A 66 -7.01 21.02 10.95
N PRO A 67 -6.63 19.82 11.41
CA PRO A 67 -7.53 18.67 11.51
C PRO A 67 -8.87 18.99 12.16
N SER A 68 -9.96 18.69 11.47
CA SER A 68 -11.34 18.98 11.89
C SER A 68 -12.32 17.90 11.39
N LYS A 69 -13.59 17.97 11.82
CA LYS A 69 -14.62 17.05 11.30
C LYS A 69 -14.87 17.21 9.80
N GLN A 70 -14.63 18.41 9.27
CA GLN A 70 -14.75 18.71 7.85
C GLN A 70 -13.53 18.20 7.09
N HIS A 71 -12.32 18.50 7.56
CA HIS A 71 -11.06 18.00 7.00
C HIS A 71 -10.32 17.16 8.03
N TRP A 72 -10.47 15.84 7.99
CA TRP A 72 -9.99 14.95 9.05
C TRP A 72 -8.48 15.07 9.30
N PHE A 73 -7.70 15.28 8.23
CA PHE A 73 -6.26 15.51 8.30
C PHE A 73 -5.87 16.97 8.04
N GLY A 74 -6.85 17.87 7.96
CA GLY A 74 -6.64 19.26 7.56
C GLY A 74 -6.44 19.42 6.05
N THR A 75 -6.06 20.63 5.65
CA THR A 75 -5.81 20.99 4.26
C THR A 75 -4.36 21.41 4.03
N ASP A 76 -3.90 21.32 2.78
CA ASP A 76 -2.57 21.79 2.38
C ASP A 76 -2.55 23.30 2.02
N LEU A 77 -1.40 23.78 1.54
CA LEU A 77 -1.21 25.19 1.12
C LEU A 77 -2.17 25.66 0.00
N HIS A 78 -2.71 24.73 -0.78
CA HIS A 78 -3.68 25.03 -1.84
C HIS A 78 -5.12 24.74 -1.39
N GLY A 79 -5.32 24.43 -0.10
CA GLY A 79 -6.62 24.08 0.45
C GLY A 79 -7.15 22.72 0.02
N ARG A 80 -6.29 21.81 -0.44
CA ARG A 80 -6.71 20.44 -0.78
C ARG A 80 -6.82 19.60 0.48
N ASP A 81 -7.84 18.76 0.54
CA ASP A 81 -8.06 17.83 1.66
C ASP A 81 -6.95 16.76 1.73
N VAL A 82 -6.20 16.74 2.83
CA VAL A 82 -5.03 15.86 2.99
C VAL A 82 -5.43 14.39 3.09
N LEU A 83 -6.56 14.07 3.72
CA LEU A 83 -7.04 12.70 3.85
C LEU A 83 -7.38 12.11 2.47
N SER A 84 -8.11 12.87 1.66
CA SER A 84 -8.50 12.48 0.30
C SER A 84 -7.27 12.18 -0.56
N ARG A 85 -6.22 12.99 -0.44
CA ARG A 85 -4.95 12.76 -1.15
C ARG A 85 -4.22 11.51 -0.67
N VAL A 86 -4.24 11.21 0.63
CA VAL A 86 -3.66 9.97 1.18
C VAL A 86 -4.45 8.74 0.74
N ILE A 87 -5.77 8.84 0.66
CA ILE A 87 -6.65 7.73 0.23
C ILE A 87 -6.41 7.40 -1.24
N VAL A 88 -6.33 8.41 -2.10
CA VAL A 88 -6.17 8.21 -3.55
C VAL A 88 -4.75 7.75 -3.91
N GLY A 89 -3.73 8.27 -3.19
CA GLY A 89 -2.32 7.93 -3.41
C GLY A 89 -1.58 8.97 -4.22
#